data_AF-K9W8J4-F1
#
_entry.id   AF-K9W8J4-F1
#
_cell.length_a   1.000
_cell.length_b   1.000
_cell.length_c   1.000
_cell.angle_alpha   90.00
_cell.angle_beta   90.00
_cell.angle_gamma   90.00
#
_symmetry.space_group_name_H-M   'P 1'
#
loop_
_entity.id
_entity.type
_entity.pdbx_description
1 polymer ?
#
loop_
_entity_poly.entity_id
_entity_poly.type
_entity_poly.pdbx_seq_one_letter_code
_entity_poly.pdbx_strand_id
1 'polypeptide(L)'
;MKAVILLSGGLDSSTTLYQAKADGYECYAISFDYQQRHRRELEYAKAIAGCARVKEHQIVSFDLRQWGGSALTDNDLDLPEERTLDEMSQNIPITYVPARNTIFLSFGLSYAEAIDAQRVYVGVNALDYSGYPDCRPDYIQAMQKVFDLGTKQGREGTAIEIATPLIDLKKTEIIQLGNQLGVPWEHTWSCYAGGDLACGVCDSCRLRLAAFAELGLQDPLPYSVRSKELN
;
A
#
# COMPACT_ATOMS: atom_id res chain seq x y z
N MET A 1 -9.86 -11.80 17.54
CA MET A 1 -9.24 -12.22 16.27
C MET A 1 -8.09 -11.27 15.98
N LYS A 2 -6.99 -11.77 15.43
CA LYS A 2 -5.80 -10.97 15.08
C LYS A 2 -5.66 -10.89 13.57
N ALA A 3 -5.16 -9.75 13.10
CA ALA A 3 -4.85 -9.54 11.69
C ALA A 3 -3.48 -8.89 11.54
N VAL A 4 -2.70 -9.36 10.56
CA VAL A 4 -1.48 -8.69 10.12
C VAL A 4 -1.83 -7.72 8.99
N ILE A 5 -1.36 -6.50 9.08
CA ILE A 5 -1.63 -5.43 8.11
C ILE A 5 -0.32 -5.08 7.41
N LEU A 6 -0.27 -5.26 6.09
CA LEU A 6 0.85 -4.79 5.26
C LEU A 6 0.70 -3.27 5.09
N LEU A 7 1.48 -2.51 5.87
CA LEU A 7 1.31 -1.07 6.05
C LEU A 7 2.48 -0.31 5.43
N SER A 8 2.22 0.56 4.45
CA SER A 8 3.24 1.46 3.87
C SER A 8 3.15 2.89 4.38
N GLY A 9 2.06 3.27 5.05
CA GLY A 9 1.79 4.66 5.41
C GLY A 9 1.13 5.47 4.28
N GLY A 10 0.92 4.87 3.11
CA GLY A 10 0.16 5.47 2.02
C GLY A 10 -1.35 5.41 2.23
N LEU A 11 -2.08 6.15 1.37
CA LEU A 11 -3.53 6.27 1.38
C LEU A 11 -4.24 4.90 1.41
N ASP A 12 -3.88 3.99 0.50
CA ASP A 12 -4.52 2.68 0.37
C ASP A 12 -4.26 1.79 1.60
N SER A 13 -2.98 1.64 2.00
CA SER A 13 -2.62 0.82 3.17
C SER A 13 -3.20 1.35 4.48
N SER A 14 -3.35 2.67 4.60
CA SER A 14 -3.98 3.32 5.76
C SER A 14 -5.49 3.03 5.78
N THR A 15 -6.15 3.12 4.64
CA THR A 15 -7.58 2.76 4.53
C THR A 15 -7.78 1.28 4.88
N THR A 16 -6.88 0.41 4.41
CA THR A 16 -6.91 -1.03 4.71
C THR A 16 -6.73 -1.32 6.21
N LEU A 17 -5.82 -0.60 6.88
CA LEU A 17 -5.66 -0.70 8.34
C LEU A 17 -6.95 -0.32 9.08
N TYR A 18 -7.58 0.79 8.71
CA TYR A 18 -8.81 1.24 9.36
C TYR A 18 -10.00 0.32 9.02
N GLN A 19 -10.02 -0.30 7.84
CA GLN A 19 -11.00 -1.33 7.51
C GLN A 19 -10.85 -2.55 8.42
N ALA A 20 -9.63 -3.06 8.61
CA ALA A 20 -9.38 -4.19 9.51
C ALA A 20 -9.78 -3.89 10.97
N LYS A 21 -9.63 -2.63 11.41
CA LYS A 21 -10.12 -2.16 12.72
C LYS A 21 -11.65 -2.17 12.79
N ALA A 22 -12.33 -1.69 11.76
CA ALA A 22 -13.79 -1.72 11.67
C ALA A 22 -14.36 -3.15 11.62
N ASP A 23 -13.62 -4.07 10.99
CA ASP A 23 -13.92 -5.50 10.98
C ASP A 23 -13.73 -6.18 12.35
N GLY A 24 -13.23 -5.45 13.36
CA GLY A 24 -13.10 -5.90 14.75
C GLY A 24 -11.80 -6.65 15.08
N TYR A 25 -10.75 -6.52 14.26
CA TYR A 25 -9.48 -7.20 14.49
C TYR A 25 -8.53 -6.43 15.42
N GLU A 26 -7.81 -7.19 16.26
CA GLU A 26 -6.57 -6.70 16.87
C GLU A 26 -5.50 -6.65 15.77
N CYS A 27 -5.12 -5.45 15.36
CA CYS A 27 -4.24 -5.23 14.21
C CYS A 27 -2.76 -5.22 14.61
N TYR A 28 -1.94 -5.99 13.91
CA TYR A 28 -0.48 -6.00 13.98
C TYR A 28 0.04 -5.48 12.64
N ALA A 29 0.79 -4.40 12.63
CA ALA A 29 1.29 -3.80 11.40
C ALA A 29 2.70 -4.30 11.06
N ILE A 30 2.98 -4.48 9.78
CA ILE A 30 4.32 -4.73 9.25
C ILE A 30 4.59 -3.79 8.07
N SER A 31 5.73 -3.12 8.12
CA SER A 31 6.24 -2.23 7.07
C SER A 31 7.59 -2.71 6.58
N PHE A 32 7.97 -2.30 5.37
CA PHE A 32 9.17 -2.79 4.70
C PHE A 32 10.11 -1.65 4.30
N ASP A 33 11.32 -1.66 4.86
CA ASP A 33 12.47 -0.90 4.36
C ASP A 33 13.25 -1.79 3.40
N TYR A 34 12.84 -1.80 2.15
CA TYR A 34 13.48 -2.57 1.08
C TYR A 34 14.63 -1.80 0.39
N GLN A 35 15.17 -0.78 1.08
CA GLN A 35 16.13 0.19 0.57
C GLN A 35 15.59 1.00 -0.62
N GLN A 36 14.30 1.32 -0.57
CA GLN A 36 13.66 2.22 -1.51
C GLN A 36 14.29 3.62 -1.51
N ARG A 37 14.11 4.34 -2.62
CA ARG A 37 14.65 5.68 -2.89
C ARG A 37 14.57 6.66 -1.72
N HIS A 38 13.50 6.58 -0.92
CA HIS A 38 13.35 7.37 0.30
C HIS A 38 12.60 6.62 1.41
N ARG A 39 12.78 7.05 2.66
CA ARG A 39 12.15 6.40 3.83
C ARG A 39 11.01 7.24 4.44
N ARG A 40 10.59 8.31 3.75
CA ARG A 40 9.49 9.19 4.18
C ARG A 40 8.21 8.42 4.46
N GLU A 41 7.85 7.46 3.60
CA GLU A 41 6.67 6.61 3.81
C GLU A 41 6.71 5.83 5.13
N LEU A 42 7.89 5.41 5.61
CA LEU A 42 8.02 4.68 6.88
C LEU A 42 7.76 5.56 8.10
N GLU A 43 8.04 6.86 8.01
CA GLU A 43 7.68 7.83 9.06
C GLU A 43 6.15 7.95 9.17
N TYR A 44 5.48 8.02 8.03
CA TYR A 44 4.02 8.06 7.95
C TYR A 44 3.38 6.72 8.34
N ALA A 45 4.01 5.60 8.02
CA ALA A 45 3.58 4.28 8.48
C ALA A 45 3.59 4.20 10.02
N LYS A 46 4.62 4.72 10.68
CA LYS A 46 4.68 4.81 12.15
C LYS A 46 3.59 5.73 12.70
N ALA A 47 3.38 6.88 12.07
CA ALA A 47 2.37 7.84 12.49
C ALA A 47 0.96 7.22 12.43
N ILE A 48 0.58 6.64 11.29
CA ILE A 48 -0.75 6.05 11.11
C ILE A 48 -0.96 4.81 11.99
N ALA A 49 0.07 3.99 12.20
CA ALA A 49 0.05 2.87 13.14
C ALA A 49 -0.24 3.35 14.58
N GLY A 50 0.40 4.46 14.98
CA GLY A 50 0.16 5.12 16.27
C GLY A 50 -1.27 5.66 16.39
N CYS A 51 -1.77 6.36 15.37
CA CYS A 51 -3.14 6.88 15.33
C CYS A 51 -4.18 5.75 15.47
N ALA A 52 -3.99 4.65 14.74
CA ALA A 52 -4.88 3.48 14.76
C ALA A 52 -4.74 2.60 16.02
N ARG A 53 -3.72 2.88 16.85
CA ARG A 53 -3.34 2.10 18.04
C ARG A 53 -3.21 0.61 17.70
N VAL A 54 -2.37 0.31 16.71
CA VAL A 54 -2.02 -1.08 16.41
C VAL A 54 -1.34 -1.72 17.61
N LYS A 55 -1.49 -3.03 17.76
CA LYS A 55 -0.93 -3.78 18.88
C LYS A 55 0.59 -3.76 18.86
N GLU A 56 1.15 -3.91 17.66
CA GLU A 56 2.57 -3.93 17.40
C GLU A 56 2.82 -3.44 15.97
N HIS A 57 3.91 -2.72 15.75
CA HIS A 57 4.33 -2.28 14.43
C HIS A 57 5.79 -2.67 14.19
N GLN A 58 5.99 -3.62 13.28
CA GLN A 58 7.30 -4.12 12.88
C GLN A 58 7.77 -3.43 11.60
N ILE A 59 9.06 -3.11 11.53
CA ILE A 59 9.71 -2.63 10.30
C ILE A 59 10.80 -3.64 9.93
N VAL A 60 10.59 -4.36 8.84
CA VAL A 60 11.53 -5.34 8.32
C VAL A 60 12.39 -4.68 7.26
N SER A 61 13.70 -4.85 7.35
CA SER A 61 14.63 -4.33 6.35
C SER A 61 15.29 -5.43 5.52
N PHE A 62 15.38 -5.20 4.22
CA PHE A 62 16.07 -6.03 3.23
C PHE A 62 16.49 -5.15 2.04
N ASP A 63 17.28 -5.64 1.09
CA ASP A 63 17.83 -4.79 0.03
C ASP A 63 17.47 -5.30 -1.37
N LEU A 64 16.49 -4.65 -1.99
CA LEU A 64 16.06 -4.94 -3.37
C LEU A 64 16.92 -4.23 -4.43
N ARG A 65 17.81 -3.32 -4.03
CA ARG A 65 18.73 -2.64 -4.97
C ARG A 65 19.79 -3.58 -5.52
N GLN A 66 20.03 -4.71 -4.83
CA GLN A 66 21.02 -5.71 -5.23
C GLN A 66 20.75 -6.30 -6.63
N TRP A 67 19.49 -6.30 -7.07
CA TRP A 67 19.12 -6.67 -8.45
C TRP A 67 18.47 -5.53 -9.24
N GLY A 68 17.97 -4.48 -8.60
CA GLY A 68 17.47 -3.28 -9.29
C GLY A 68 16.23 -3.55 -10.15
N GLY A 69 16.13 -2.85 -11.28
CA GLY A 69 15.04 -3.03 -12.26
C GLY A 69 13.80 -2.17 -12.01
N SER A 70 13.89 -1.15 -11.13
CA SER A 70 12.81 -0.21 -10.87
C SER A 70 13.33 1.17 -10.48
N ALA A 71 12.64 2.24 -10.88
CA ALA A 71 12.95 3.61 -10.46
C ALA A 71 12.79 3.86 -8.95
N LEU A 72 12.19 2.91 -8.22
CA LEU A 72 12.09 2.94 -6.76
C LEU A 72 13.29 2.32 -6.04
N THR A 73 14.10 1.51 -6.73
CA THR A 73 15.27 0.80 -6.16
C THR A 73 16.57 1.09 -6.92
N ASP A 74 16.49 1.77 -8.06
CA ASP A 74 17.62 2.18 -8.89
C ASP A 74 17.58 3.70 -9.07
N ASN A 75 18.64 4.38 -8.63
CA ASN A 75 18.75 5.84 -8.69
C ASN A 75 19.15 6.35 -10.08
N ASP A 76 19.64 5.47 -10.96
CA ASP A 76 19.98 5.82 -12.34
C ASP A 76 18.73 5.87 -13.24
N LEU A 77 17.58 5.44 -12.71
CA LEU A 77 16.28 5.51 -13.38
C LEU A 77 15.47 6.70 -12.87
N ASP A 78 14.94 7.48 -13.80
CA ASP A 78 14.07 8.61 -13.50
C ASP A 78 12.68 8.16 -13.04
N LEU A 79 12.10 8.93 -12.11
CA LEU A 79 10.71 8.77 -11.75
C LEU A 79 9.84 9.33 -12.88
N PRO A 80 8.75 8.64 -13.27
CA PRO A 80 7.78 9.22 -14.19
C PRO A 80 7.10 10.44 -13.54
N GLU A 81 7.13 11.55 -14.26
CA GLU A 81 6.50 12.82 -13.88
C GLU A 81 5.55 13.27 -14.98
N GLU A 82 4.51 14.02 -14.61
CA GLU A 82 3.60 14.71 -15.55
C GLU A 82 2.82 13.81 -16.53
N ARG A 83 2.79 12.48 -16.33
CA ARG A 83 1.95 11.55 -17.11
C ARG A 83 0.46 11.72 -16.81
N THR A 84 -0.37 11.71 -17.84
CA THR A 84 -1.84 11.67 -17.73
C THR A 84 -2.32 10.34 -17.12
N LEU A 85 -3.55 10.31 -16.59
CA LEU A 85 -4.14 9.07 -16.05
C LEU A 85 -4.21 7.96 -17.11
N ASP A 86 -4.52 8.32 -18.35
CA ASP A 86 -4.55 7.37 -19.47
C ASP A 86 -3.15 6.78 -19.73
N GLU A 87 -2.10 7.60 -19.76
CA GLU A 87 -0.72 7.14 -19.93
C GLU A 87 -0.24 6.25 -18.77
N MET A 88 -0.70 6.50 -17.55
CA MET A 88 -0.39 5.65 -16.39
C MET A 88 -1.00 4.24 -16.51
N SER A 89 -2.13 4.11 -17.21
CA SER A 89 -2.83 2.83 -17.40
C SER A 89 -2.19 1.90 -18.44
N GLN A 90 -1.20 2.41 -19.20
CA GLN A 90 -0.57 1.68 -20.31
C GLN A 90 0.77 1.08 -19.87
N ASN A 91 0.89 -0.25 -19.97
CA ASN A 91 2.08 -1.05 -19.65
C ASN A 91 2.42 -1.15 -18.14
N ILE A 92 3.35 -2.04 -17.81
CA ILE A 92 3.92 -2.13 -16.46
C ILE A 92 4.86 -0.93 -16.28
N PRO A 93 4.65 -0.05 -15.27
CA PRO A 93 5.44 1.17 -15.14
C PRO A 93 6.84 0.86 -14.59
N ILE A 94 7.81 1.73 -14.86
CA ILE A 94 9.19 1.60 -14.35
C ILE A 94 9.28 1.67 -12.82
N THR A 95 8.22 2.14 -12.15
CA THR A 95 8.06 2.11 -10.69
C THR A 95 7.64 0.73 -10.15
N TYR A 96 7.40 -0.25 -11.03
CA TYR A 96 7.21 -1.64 -10.65
C TYR A 96 8.51 -2.21 -10.10
N VAL A 97 8.50 -2.62 -8.84
CA VAL A 97 9.61 -3.38 -8.26
C VAL A 97 9.33 -4.87 -8.49
N PRO A 98 10.19 -5.60 -9.22
CA PRO A 98 9.92 -6.98 -9.62
C PRO A 98 9.49 -7.88 -8.45
N ALA A 99 8.26 -8.43 -8.52
CA ALA A 99 7.66 -9.37 -7.58
C ALA A 99 7.68 -8.91 -6.10
N ARG A 100 7.68 -7.60 -5.85
CA ARG A 100 7.78 -7.04 -4.50
C ARG A 100 6.61 -7.49 -3.62
N ASN A 101 5.38 -7.55 -4.13
CA ASN A 101 4.24 -7.96 -3.31
C ASN A 101 4.30 -9.45 -2.93
N THR A 102 4.98 -10.30 -3.71
CA THR A 102 5.25 -11.69 -3.33
C THR A 102 6.09 -11.76 -2.07
N ILE A 103 7.12 -10.92 -1.97
CA ILE A 103 7.98 -10.83 -0.78
C ILE A 103 7.18 -10.28 0.40
N PHE A 104 6.38 -9.24 0.19
CA PHE A 104 5.57 -8.67 1.25
C PHE A 104 4.53 -9.65 1.82
N LEU A 105 3.85 -10.40 0.94
CA LEU A 105 2.90 -11.44 1.34
C LEU A 105 3.59 -12.60 2.07
N SER A 106 4.83 -12.97 1.71
CA SER A 106 5.54 -14.03 2.43
C SER A 106 5.93 -13.64 3.85
N PHE A 107 6.36 -12.39 4.07
CA PHE A 107 6.55 -11.85 5.42
C PHE A 107 5.23 -11.75 6.19
N GLY A 108 4.17 -11.27 5.52
CA GLY A 108 2.83 -11.20 6.11
C GLY A 108 2.32 -12.57 6.58
N LEU A 109 2.49 -13.60 5.74
CA LEU A 109 2.15 -14.99 6.04
C LEU A 109 2.90 -15.50 7.27
N SER A 110 4.24 -15.38 7.24
CA SER A 110 5.09 -15.87 8.32
C SER A 110 4.78 -15.18 9.64
N TYR A 111 4.53 -13.87 9.62
CA TYR A 111 4.18 -13.14 10.84
C TYR A 111 2.80 -13.52 11.34
N ALA A 112 1.81 -13.64 10.45
CA ALA A 112 0.46 -14.03 10.80
C ALA A 112 0.43 -15.41 11.46
N GLU A 113 1.18 -16.38 10.92
CA GLU A 113 1.28 -17.71 11.51
C GLU A 113 1.96 -17.68 12.89
N ALA A 114 3.05 -16.93 13.04
CA ALA A 114 3.78 -16.84 14.31
C ALA A 114 2.92 -16.30 15.47
N ILE A 115 1.92 -15.46 15.17
CA ILE A 115 1.04 -14.86 16.19
C ILE A 115 -0.36 -15.47 16.22
N ASP A 116 -0.63 -16.54 15.47
CA ASP A 116 -1.96 -17.16 15.34
C ASP A 116 -3.02 -16.15 14.89
N ALA A 117 -2.69 -15.38 13.83
CA ALA A 117 -3.62 -14.47 13.18
C ALA A 117 -4.50 -15.21 12.17
N GLN A 118 -5.68 -14.65 11.94
CA GLN A 118 -6.67 -15.22 11.01
C GLN A 118 -6.56 -14.59 9.63
N ARG A 119 -5.98 -13.38 9.53
CA ARG A 119 -5.95 -12.61 8.29
C ARG A 119 -4.64 -11.89 8.07
N VAL A 120 -4.29 -11.76 6.79
CA VAL A 120 -3.32 -10.79 6.28
C VAL A 120 -4.06 -9.81 5.39
N TYR A 121 -4.11 -8.54 5.78
CA TYR A 121 -4.69 -7.47 4.97
C TYR A 121 -3.62 -6.82 4.11
N VAL A 122 -3.93 -6.63 2.83
CA VAL A 122 -3.07 -5.92 1.88
C VAL A 122 -3.89 -4.94 1.03
N GLY A 123 -3.44 -3.70 0.98
CA GLY A 123 -4.10 -2.61 0.25
C GLY A 123 -3.77 -2.57 -1.23
N VAL A 124 -3.74 -3.72 -1.91
CA VAL A 124 -3.59 -3.74 -3.38
C VAL A 124 -4.86 -3.20 -4.04
N ASN A 125 -4.67 -2.51 -5.15
CA ASN A 125 -5.73 -1.96 -5.98
C ASN A 125 -5.47 -2.33 -7.45
N ALA A 126 -6.43 -2.96 -8.11
CA ALA A 126 -6.26 -3.45 -9.48
C ALA A 126 -6.64 -2.41 -10.55
N LEU A 127 -7.42 -1.38 -10.18
CA LEU A 127 -7.95 -0.38 -11.12
C LEU A 127 -6.94 0.74 -11.42
N ASP A 128 -6.31 1.29 -10.39
CA ASP A 128 -5.39 2.44 -10.52
C ASP A 128 -4.01 2.04 -11.05
N TYR A 129 -3.67 0.75 -10.95
CA TYR A 129 -2.39 0.20 -11.36
C TYR A 129 -2.57 -1.05 -12.21
N SER A 130 -3.39 -0.94 -13.26
CA SER A 130 -3.66 -2.03 -14.24
C SER A 130 -2.38 -2.73 -14.74
N GLY A 131 -1.22 -2.07 -14.69
CA GLY A 131 0.08 -2.64 -15.05
C GLY A 131 0.72 -3.62 -14.05
N TYR A 132 0.43 -3.57 -12.74
CA TYR A 132 1.14 -4.44 -11.79
C TYR A 132 0.57 -5.86 -11.78
N PRO A 133 1.37 -6.89 -12.15
CA PRO A 133 0.89 -8.27 -12.20
C PRO A 133 0.58 -8.83 -10.80
N ASP A 134 1.30 -8.36 -9.78
CA ASP A 134 1.23 -8.82 -8.38
C ASP A 134 0.20 -8.06 -7.53
N CYS A 135 -0.74 -7.36 -8.17
CA CYS A 135 -1.91 -6.71 -7.55
C CYS A 135 -3.25 -7.31 -8.03
N ARG A 136 -3.22 -8.29 -8.94
CA ARG A 136 -4.42 -8.77 -9.64
C ARG A 136 -5.18 -9.84 -8.84
N PRO A 137 -6.52 -9.94 -9.01
CA PRO A 137 -7.30 -10.95 -8.29
C PRO A 137 -6.84 -12.39 -8.49
N ASP A 138 -6.42 -12.77 -9.71
CA ASP A 138 -5.92 -14.10 -10.03
C ASP A 138 -4.60 -14.41 -9.32
N TYR A 139 -3.70 -13.43 -9.24
CA TYR A 139 -2.48 -13.53 -8.45
C TYR A 139 -2.77 -13.69 -6.96
N ILE A 140 -3.70 -12.91 -6.39
CA ILE A 140 -4.09 -13.02 -4.97
C ILE A 140 -4.70 -14.40 -4.68
N GLN A 141 -5.53 -14.93 -5.57
CA GLN A 141 -6.06 -16.30 -5.45
C GLN A 141 -4.96 -17.36 -5.49
N ALA A 142 -3.92 -17.17 -6.32
CA ALA A 142 -2.77 -18.06 -6.34
C ALA A 142 -1.98 -17.99 -5.02
N MET A 143 -1.78 -16.79 -4.47
CA MET A 143 -1.14 -16.60 -3.17
C MET A 143 -1.95 -17.16 -2.00
N GLN A 144 -3.29 -17.12 -2.06
CA GLN A 144 -4.12 -17.78 -1.05
C GLN A 144 -3.83 -19.30 -1.00
N LYS A 145 -3.66 -19.96 -2.15
CA LYS A 145 -3.27 -21.38 -2.19
C LYS A 145 -1.91 -21.62 -1.53
N VAL A 146 -0.98 -20.66 -1.64
CA VAL A 146 0.30 -20.74 -0.92
C VAL A 146 0.08 -20.66 0.59
N PHE A 147 -0.80 -19.78 1.07
CA PHE A 147 -1.14 -19.67 2.50
C PHE A 147 -1.76 -20.96 3.03
N ASP A 148 -2.69 -21.55 2.28
CA ASP A 148 -3.39 -22.79 2.64
C ASP A 148 -2.43 -23.99 2.74
N LEU A 149 -1.45 -24.07 1.82
CA LEU A 149 -0.55 -25.22 1.71
C LEU A 149 0.76 -25.06 2.50
N GLY A 150 1.20 -23.82 2.72
CA GLY A 150 2.51 -23.46 3.26
C GLY A 150 2.56 -23.26 4.77
N THR A 151 1.43 -23.32 5.46
CA THR A 151 1.33 -23.09 6.91
C THR A 151 0.74 -24.30 7.64
N LYS A 152 1.13 -24.47 8.90
CA LYS A 152 0.51 -25.41 9.82
C LYS A 152 -0.99 -25.09 9.99
N GLN A 153 -1.32 -23.81 10.18
CA GLN A 153 -2.71 -23.35 10.28
C GLN A 153 -3.56 -23.76 9.07
N GLY A 154 -3.04 -23.58 7.86
CA GLY A 154 -3.69 -24.04 6.64
C GLY A 154 -3.90 -25.56 6.59
N ARG A 155 -2.88 -26.34 6.95
CA ARG A 155 -2.95 -27.81 6.99
C ARG A 155 -3.88 -28.38 8.06
N GLU A 156 -4.11 -27.63 9.14
CA GLU A 156 -5.01 -28.01 10.24
C GLU A 156 -6.45 -27.46 10.06
N GLY A 157 -6.75 -26.83 8.92
CA GLY A 157 -8.11 -26.38 8.57
C GLY A 157 -8.49 -25.00 9.11
N THR A 158 -7.53 -24.21 9.57
CA THR A 158 -7.71 -22.84 10.09
C THR A 158 -6.85 -21.86 9.31
N ALA A 159 -6.92 -21.95 7.98
CA ALA A 159 -6.08 -21.19 7.06
C ALA A 159 -6.16 -19.67 7.30
N ILE A 160 -5.02 -19.01 7.14
CA ILE A 160 -4.91 -17.56 7.16
C ILE A 160 -5.48 -17.02 5.85
N GLU A 161 -6.44 -16.10 5.93
CA GLU A 161 -7.06 -15.50 4.73
C GLU A 161 -6.32 -14.22 4.30
N ILE A 162 -6.09 -14.06 3.00
CA ILE A 162 -5.65 -12.79 2.41
C ILE A 162 -6.87 -11.91 2.19
N ALA A 163 -6.89 -10.73 2.81
CA ALA A 163 -7.94 -9.73 2.66
C ALA A 163 -7.47 -8.56 1.81
N THR A 164 -8.17 -8.29 0.70
CA THR A 164 -7.89 -7.20 -0.24
C THR A 164 -9.10 -6.27 -0.38
N PRO A 165 -9.44 -5.48 0.65
CA PRO A 165 -10.69 -4.72 0.68
C PRO A 165 -10.79 -3.63 -0.40
N LEU A 166 -9.67 -3.27 -1.03
CA LEU A 166 -9.58 -2.18 -2.00
C LEU A 166 -9.41 -2.66 -3.45
N ILE A 167 -9.38 -3.97 -3.70
CA ILE A 167 -8.91 -4.51 -4.99
C ILE A 167 -9.74 -4.04 -6.18
N ASP A 168 -11.05 -3.91 -6.00
CA ASP A 168 -12.02 -3.51 -7.03
C ASP A 168 -12.52 -2.06 -6.90
N LEU A 169 -11.97 -1.29 -5.95
CA LEU A 169 -12.40 0.09 -5.69
C LEU A 169 -11.64 1.08 -6.58
N LYS A 170 -12.31 2.16 -7.01
CA LYS A 170 -11.63 3.33 -7.57
C LYS A 170 -10.95 4.13 -6.46
N LYS A 171 -9.94 4.93 -6.80
CA LYS A 171 -9.29 5.80 -5.80
C LYS A 171 -10.27 6.72 -5.05
N THR A 172 -11.30 7.23 -5.72
CA THR A 172 -12.37 8.02 -5.10
C THR A 172 -13.18 7.21 -4.07
N GLU A 173 -13.50 5.95 -4.39
CA GLU A 173 -14.19 5.04 -3.48
C GLU A 173 -13.32 4.67 -2.28
N ILE A 174 -12.00 4.53 -2.46
CA ILE A 174 -11.04 4.33 -1.35
C ILE A 174 -11.03 5.55 -0.42
N ILE A 175 -11.02 6.77 -0.96
CA ILE A 175 -11.08 8.00 -0.13
C ILE A 175 -12.42 8.10 0.58
N GLN A 176 -13.53 7.79 -0.08
CA GLN A 176 -14.86 7.78 0.55
C GLN A 176 -14.92 6.76 1.69
N LEU A 177 -14.39 5.55 1.49
CA LEU A 177 -14.29 4.53 2.53
C LEU A 177 -13.42 5.02 3.69
N GLY A 178 -12.24 5.58 3.41
CA GLY A 178 -11.38 6.10 4.47
C GLY A 178 -12.01 7.27 5.23
N ASN A 179 -12.79 8.13 4.57
CA ASN A 179 -13.58 9.18 5.24
C ASN A 179 -14.62 8.58 6.20
N GLN A 180 -15.34 7.54 5.76
CA GLN A 180 -16.31 6.84 6.60
C GLN A 180 -15.65 6.17 7.82
N LEU A 181 -14.45 5.62 7.62
CA LEU A 181 -13.68 4.96 8.67
C LEU A 181 -12.89 5.93 9.57
N GLY A 182 -12.80 7.21 9.21
CA GLY A 182 -12.06 8.22 9.96
C GLY A 182 -10.54 8.16 9.80
N VAL A 183 -10.04 7.81 8.59
CA VAL A 183 -8.60 7.82 8.29
C VAL A 183 -8.07 9.26 8.34
N PRO A 184 -7.03 9.55 9.13
CA PRO A 184 -6.42 10.88 9.20
C PRO A 184 -5.47 11.10 8.01
N TRP A 185 -5.99 11.68 6.93
CA TRP A 185 -5.26 11.83 5.67
C TRP A 185 -3.97 12.65 5.78
N GLU A 186 -3.88 13.56 6.75
CA GLU A 186 -2.68 14.33 7.10
C GLU A 186 -1.51 13.45 7.59
N HIS A 187 -1.81 12.23 8.04
CA HIS A 187 -0.84 11.23 8.47
C HIS A 187 -0.65 10.12 7.44
N THR A 188 -0.90 10.40 6.15
CA THR A 188 -0.65 9.46 5.05
C THR A 188 0.28 10.05 3.98
N TRP A 189 1.12 9.23 3.36
CA TRP A 189 2.09 9.67 2.35
C TRP A 189 2.10 8.77 1.10
N SER A 190 1.87 9.37 -0.07
CA SER A 190 1.85 8.65 -1.35
C SER A 190 3.02 8.99 -2.28
N CYS A 191 3.72 10.11 -2.06
CA CYS A 191 4.71 10.63 -3.00
C CYS A 191 5.93 9.73 -3.14
N TYR A 192 6.37 9.47 -4.39
CA TYR A 192 7.58 8.69 -4.72
C TYR A 192 8.90 9.46 -4.60
N ALA A 193 8.86 10.79 -4.50
CA ALA A 193 10.07 11.62 -4.44
C ALA A 193 10.63 11.76 -3.01
N GLY A 194 9.77 11.65 -1.99
CA GLY A 194 10.23 11.57 -0.59
C GLY A 194 10.86 12.83 0.01
N GLY A 195 10.63 14.01 -0.58
CA GLY A 195 11.08 15.27 0.00
C GLY A 195 10.30 15.67 1.27
N ASP A 196 10.60 16.86 1.80
CA ASP A 196 9.88 17.41 2.97
C ASP A 196 8.38 17.58 2.68
N LEU A 197 8.06 18.01 1.45
CA LEU A 197 6.72 18.13 0.89
C LEU A 197 6.49 17.09 -0.20
N ALA A 198 5.25 16.66 -0.40
CA ALA A 198 4.90 15.79 -1.51
C ALA A 198 5.10 16.55 -2.84
N CYS A 199 5.68 15.91 -3.86
CA CYS A 199 6.12 16.65 -5.06
C CYS A 199 4.97 17.24 -5.87
N GLY A 200 3.78 16.63 -5.82
CA GLY A 200 2.59 17.04 -6.58
C GLY A 200 2.57 16.59 -8.05
N VAL A 201 3.70 16.13 -8.59
CA VAL A 201 3.86 15.87 -10.04
C VAL A 201 4.08 14.40 -10.41
N CYS A 202 4.55 13.56 -9.48
CA CYS A 202 4.71 12.13 -9.73
C CYS A 202 3.35 11.44 -9.82
N ASP A 203 3.29 10.27 -10.48
CA ASP A 203 2.04 9.54 -10.71
C ASP A 203 1.18 9.35 -9.44
N SER A 204 1.80 8.91 -8.34
CA SER A 204 1.08 8.69 -7.09
C SER A 204 0.50 9.98 -6.47
N CYS A 205 1.22 11.11 -6.60
CA CYS A 205 0.68 12.41 -6.17
C CYS A 205 -0.50 12.83 -7.04
N ARG A 206 -0.39 12.67 -8.37
CA ARG A 206 -1.45 13.04 -9.31
C ARG A 206 -2.71 12.21 -9.12
N LEU A 207 -2.57 10.89 -8.95
CA LEU A 207 -3.70 9.99 -8.66
C LEU A 207 -4.43 10.39 -7.38
N ARG A 208 -3.67 10.66 -6.31
CA ARG A 208 -4.21 11.10 -5.04
C ARG A 208 -4.92 12.45 -5.17
N LEU A 209 -4.26 13.46 -5.73
CA LEU A 209 -4.82 14.81 -5.91
C LEU A 209 -6.07 14.81 -6.79
N ALA A 210 -6.06 14.07 -7.91
CA ALA A 210 -7.20 13.94 -8.80
C ALA A 210 -8.41 13.32 -8.08
N ALA A 211 -8.20 12.26 -7.29
CA ALA A 211 -9.28 11.61 -6.56
C ALA A 211 -9.87 12.50 -5.44
N PHE A 212 -9.04 13.27 -4.72
CA PHE A 212 -9.54 14.27 -3.78
C PHE A 212 -10.35 15.36 -4.50
N ALA A 213 -9.84 15.88 -5.63
CA ALA A 213 -10.49 16.91 -6.41
C ALA A 213 -11.85 16.46 -7.00
N GLU A 214 -11.94 15.23 -7.53
CA GLU A 214 -13.17 14.65 -8.05
C GLU A 214 -14.28 14.55 -6.99
N LEU A 215 -13.90 14.37 -5.73
CA LEU A 215 -14.82 14.37 -4.58
C LEU A 215 -15.15 15.78 -4.05
N GLY A 216 -14.61 16.84 -4.67
CA GLY A 216 -14.72 18.21 -4.16
C GLY A 216 -14.00 18.44 -2.83
N LEU A 217 -13.02 17.60 -2.51
CA LEU A 217 -12.26 17.64 -1.27
C LEU A 217 -10.86 18.24 -1.50
N GLN A 218 -10.33 18.86 -0.46
CA GLN A 218 -8.93 19.29 -0.45
C GLN A 218 -8.09 18.27 0.30
N ASP A 219 -7.02 17.78 -0.33
CA ASP A 219 -6.04 16.94 0.33
C ASP A 219 -5.28 17.74 1.42
N PRO A 220 -5.24 17.26 2.68
CA PRO A 220 -4.54 17.94 3.76
C PRO A 220 -3.02 17.81 3.70
N LEU A 221 -2.47 16.91 2.86
CA LEU A 221 -1.02 16.77 2.74
C LEU A 221 -0.40 18.06 2.12
N PRO A 222 0.77 18.49 2.59
CA PRO A 222 1.44 19.65 2.01
C PRO A 222 2.26 19.22 0.78
N TYR A 223 2.20 20.03 -0.28
CA TYR A 223 2.82 19.74 -1.57
C TYR A 223 3.76 20.87 -2.00
N SER A 224 4.87 20.54 -2.67
CA SER A 224 5.76 21.54 -3.28
C SER A 224 5.12 22.20 -4.49
N VAL A 225 4.35 21.44 -5.26
CA VAL A 225 3.54 21.92 -6.38
C VAL A 225 2.11 21.47 -6.13
N ARG A 226 1.17 22.42 -6.01
CA ARG A 226 -0.26 22.11 -6.14
C ARG A 226 -0.64 22.51 -7.55
N SER A 227 -0.92 21.54 -8.42
CA SER A 227 -1.42 21.88 -9.76
C SER A 227 -2.69 22.73 -9.59
N LYS A 228 -2.70 23.91 -10.24
CA LYS A 228 -3.87 24.79 -10.28
C LYS A 228 -4.91 24.33 -11.30
N GLU A 229 -4.64 23.25 -12.03
CA GLU A 229 -5.39 22.83 -13.21
C GLU A 229 -5.60 21.32 -13.16
N LEU A 230 -6.68 20.90 -12.50
CA LEU A 230 -7.33 19.60 -12.69
C LEU A 230 -8.84 19.85 -12.87
N ASN A 231 -9.18 20.86 -13.68
CA ASN A 231 -10.52 21.07 -14.23
C ASN A 231 -10.55 20.55 -15.66
#